data_AF-A0A1G3YCN7-F1
#
_entry.id   AF-A0A1G3YCN7-F1
#
_cell.length_a   1.000
_cell.length_b   1.000
_cell.length_c   1.000
_cell.angle_alpha   90.00
_cell.angle_beta   90.00
_cell.angle_gamma   90.00
#
_symmetry.space_group_name_H-M   'P 1'
#
loop_
_entity.id
_entity.type
_entity.pdbx_description
1 polymer ?
#
loop_
_entity_poly.entity_id
_entity_poly.type
_entity_poly.pdbx_seq_one_letter_code
_entity_poly.pdbx_strand_id
1 'polypeptide(L)'
;MSKVLLALTSAALLGLSGCADMQTKTADKPAAAKATISAEAKAALTAAQADVKDAKAKNALWTTAANALKAAEDAAEKGDSDTVIKQSKLASDHVKKGLAQLDYPLLKVGD
;
A
#
# COMPACT_ATOMS: atom_id res chain seq x y z
N MET A 1 -11.85 27.54 40.71
CA MET A 1 -10.78 26.76 41.35
C MET A 1 -10.27 25.73 40.35
N SER A 2 -9.05 25.90 39.86
CA SER A 2 -8.07 24.82 39.67
C SER A 2 -6.78 25.48 39.19
N LYS A 3 -5.83 25.53 40.12
CA LYS A 3 -4.45 25.88 39.89
C LYS A 3 -3.73 24.59 39.46
N VAL A 4 -2.51 24.77 38.91
CA VAL A 4 -1.37 23.83 39.07
C VAL A 4 -1.45 22.59 38.15
N LEU A 5 -0.42 22.14 37.42
CA LEU A 5 1.00 22.45 37.35
C LEU A 5 1.57 21.98 35.99
N LEU A 6 2.54 22.75 35.52
CA LEU A 6 3.68 22.35 34.70
C LEU A 6 4.23 20.94 34.99
N ALA A 7 4.53 20.18 33.94
CA ALA A 7 5.66 19.28 33.93
C ALA A 7 6.34 19.32 32.54
N LEU A 8 7.49 19.98 32.55
CA LEU A 8 8.45 20.17 31.48
C LEU A 8 9.55 19.12 31.67
N THR A 9 9.75 18.21 30.72
CA THR A 9 11.00 17.41 30.57
C THR A 9 11.18 17.15 29.08
N SER A 10 11.82 18.04 28.33
CA SER A 10 13.28 18.21 28.16
C SER A 10 13.97 17.08 27.40
N ALA A 11 14.55 17.51 26.27
CA ALA A 11 15.82 17.06 25.66
C ALA A 11 15.80 15.69 24.94
N ALA A 12 15.96 15.70 23.61
CA ALA A 12 17.26 15.62 22.89
C ALA A 12 17.71 14.16 22.76
N LEU A 13 18.35 13.64 21.72
CA LEU A 13 18.86 14.04 20.41
C LEU A 13 19.39 12.70 19.81
N LEU A 14 19.82 12.71 18.54
CA LEU A 14 20.63 11.67 17.85
C LEU A 14 19.81 10.47 17.34
N GLY A 15 19.70 10.18 16.04
CA GLY A 15 20.77 10.15 15.05
C GLY A 15 21.44 8.77 15.09
N LEU A 16 20.97 7.82 14.27
CA LEU A 16 21.68 6.55 14.09
C LEU A 16 21.62 6.08 12.63
N SER A 17 22.56 6.59 11.84
CA SER A 17 23.21 5.81 10.79
C SER A 17 24.20 4.84 11.44
N GLY A 18 24.22 3.57 11.05
CA GLY A 18 25.31 2.66 11.45
C GLY A 18 24.96 1.18 11.32
N CYS A 19 25.65 0.51 10.39
CA CYS A 19 25.72 -0.94 10.22
C CYS A 19 26.56 -1.60 11.34
N ALA A 20 26.28 -2.89 11.59
CA ALA A 20 27.09 -3.87 12.34
C ALA A 20 27.30 -3.62 13.85
N ASP A 21 26.69 -4.45 14.71
CA ASP A 21 27.42 -5.51 15.43
C ASP A 21 26.46 -6.40 16.25
N MET A 22 26.86 -7.65 16.46
CA MET A 22 26.11 -8.69 17.18
C MET A 22 26.05 -8.39 18.68
N GLN A 23 24.90 -8.62 19.31
CA GLN A 23 24.85 -8.95 20.73
C GLN A 23 23.65 -9.88 21.01
N THR A 24 23.99 -11.13 21.30
CA THR A 24 23.11 -12.16 21.84
C THR A 24 22.62 -11.76 23.24
N LYS A 25 21.29 -11.72 23.49
CA LYS A 25 20.69 -12.19 24.75
C LYS A 25 19.15 -12.20 24.73
N THR A 26 18.67 -13.32 25.27
CA THR A 26 17.35 -13.58 25.89
C THR A 26 16.18 -13.85 24.95
N ALA A 27 15.75 -15.12 25.00
CA ALA A 27 14.57 -15.66 24.36
C ALA A 27 13.30 -15.10 25.04
N ASP A 28 12.84 -13.95 24.58
CA ASP A 28 11.43 -13.63 24.61
C ASP A 28 10.76 -14.30 23.42
N LYS A 29 9.77 -15.15 23.69
CA LYS A 29 8.88 -15.73 22.69
C LYS A 29 8.41 -14.59 21.77
N PRO A 30 8.71 -14.58 20.47
CA PRO A 30 8.29 -13.50 19.61
C PRO A 30 6.76 -13.46 19.65
N ALA A 31 6.19 -12.39 20.21
CA ALA A 31 4.84 -12.00 19.86
C ALA A 31 4.83 -11.96 18.33
N ALA A 32 4.00 -12.80 17.71
CA ALA A 32 3.99 -13.01 16.26
C ALA A 32 4.08 -11.65 15.57
N ALA A 33 5.26 -11.33 15.03
CA ALA A 33 5.50 -10.05 14.40
C ALA A 33 4.48 -9.95 13.27
N LYS A 34 3.62 -8.94 13.32
CA LYS A 34 2.61 -8.71 12.30
C LYS A 34 3.35 -8.70 10.97
N ALA A 35 3.05 -9.68 10.11
CA ALA A 35 3.78 -9.91 8.88
C ALA A 35 3.80 -8.61 8.09
N THR A 36 4.96 -7.98 8.01
CA THR A 36 5.10 -6.63 7.45
C THR A 36 5.63 -6.78 6.04
N ILE A 37 4.85 -6.31 5.07
CA ILE A 37 5.28 -6.29 3.67
C ILE A 37 6.43 -5.30 3.45
N SER A 38 7.22 -5.54 2.41
CA SER A 38 8.36 -4.71 2.02
C SER A 38 7.96 -3.26 1.70
N ALA A 39 8.93 -2.34 1.71
CA ALA A 39 8.69 -0.95 1.33
C ALA A 39 8.21 -0.81 -0.12
N GLU A 40 8.76 -1.62 -1.04
CA GLU A 40 8.31 -1.69 -2.43
C GLU A 40 6.85 -2.15 -2.54
N ALA A 41 6.48 -3.20 -1.81
CA ALA A 41 5.11 -3.71 -1.78
C ALA A 41 4.12 -2.65 -1.26
N LYS A 42 4.49 -1.90 -0.21
CA LYS A 42 3.67 -0.78 0.28
C LYS A 42 3.49 0.30 -0.78
N ALA A 43 4.57 0.70 -1.44
CA ALA A 43 4.51 1.72 -2.51
C ALA A 43 3.64 1.26 -3.69
N ALA A 44 3.79 0.00 -4.11
CA ALA A 44 2.96 -0.59 -5.17
C ALA A 44 1.49 -0.63 -4.79
N LEU A 45 1.16 -1.04 -3.57
CA LEU A 45 -0.22 -1.09 -3.08
C LEU A 45 -0.86 0.31 -3.02
N THR A 46 -0.14 1.29 -2.49
CA THR A 46 -0.63 2.69 -2.44
C THR A 46 -0.87 3.25 -3.85
N ALA A 47 0.03 2.98 -4.80
CA ALA A 47 -0.15 3.41 -6.19
C ALA A 47 -1.41 2.76 -6.82
N ALA A 48 -1.58 1.45 -6.66
CA ALA A 48 -2.75 0.74 -7.17
C ALA A 48 -4.08 1.23 -6.56
N GLN A 49 -4.09 1.56 -5.26
CA GLN A 49 -5.25 2.14 -4.60
C GLN A 49 -5.62 3.51 -5.16
N ALA A 50 -4.62 4.36 -5.44
CA ALA A 50 -4.83 5.66 -6.08
C ALA A 50 -5.36 5.50 -7.52
N ASP A 51 -4.74 4.62 -8.31
CA ASP A 51 -5.16 4.33 -9.69
C ASP A 51 -6.63 3.85 -9.74
N VAL A 52 -7.00 2.89 -8.87
CA VAL A 52 -8.37 2.37 -8.82
C VAL A 52 -9.37 3.45 -8.41
N LYS A 53 -9.01 4.33 -7.47
CA LYS A 53 -9.85 5.47 -7.07
C LYS A 53 -10.09 6.40 -8.27
N ASP A 54 -9.04 6.72 -9.03
CA ASP A 54 -9.14 7.60 -10.19
C ASP A 54 -9.99 6.98 -11.32
N ALA A 55 -9.81 5.68 -11.58
CA ALA A 55 -10.63 4.94 -12.54
C ALA A 55 -12.11 4.91 -12.13
N LYS A 56 -12.39 4.68 -10.85
CA LYS A 56 -13.75 4.67 -10.31
C LYS A 56 -14.43 6.02 -10.46
N ALA A 57 -13.72 7.11 -10.19
CA ALA A 57 -14.24 8.48 -10.36
C ALA A 57 -14.63 8.80 -11.81
N LYS A 58 -13.99 8.14 -12.78
CA LYS A 58 -14.25 8.29 -14.22
C LYS A 58 -15.19 7.22 -14.79
N ASN A 59 -15.80 6.38 -13.95
CA ASN A 59 -16.62 5.23 -14.36
C ASN A 59 -15.89 4.26 -15.33
N ALA A 60 -14.57 4.16 -15.20
CA ALA A 60 -13.69 3.38 -16.07
C ALA A 60 -13.06 2.17 -15.35
N LEU A 61 -13.51 1.86 -14.13
CA LEU A 61 -12.96 0.76 -13.36
C LEU A 61 -13.45 -0.60 -13.88
N TRP A 62 -12.54 -1.38 -14.43
CA TRP A 62 -12.81 -2.78 -14.78
C TRP A 62 -12.84 -3.67 -13.54
N THR A 63 -13.70 -4.69 -13.56
CA THR A 63 -13.81 -5.66 -12.45
C THR A 63 -12.51 -6.43 -12.20
N THR A 64 -11.74 -6.69 -13.24
CA THR A 64 -10.42 -7.35 -13.12
C THR A 64 -9.40 -6.48 -12.36
N ALA A 65 -9.43 -5.15 -12.53
CA ALA A 65 -8.60 -4.24 -11.75
C ALA A 65 -9.02 -4.21 -10.27
N ALA A 66 -10.33 -4.18 -10.01
CA ALA A 66 -10.87 -4.23 -8.65
C ALA A 66 -10.50 -5.55 -7.94
N ASN A 67 -10.62 -6.68 -8.64
CA ASN A 67 -10.26 -7.99 -8.11
C ASN A 67 -8.76 -8.11 -7.83
N ALA A 68 -7.92 -7.58 -8.71
CA ALA A 68 -6.46 -7.55 -8.50
C ALA A 68 -6.09 -6.69 -7.28
N LEU A 69 -6.70 -5.50 -7.12
CA LEU A 69 -6.46 -4.69 -5.93
C LEU A 69 -6.87 -5.43 -4.65
N LYS A 70 -8.05 -6.06 -4.64
CA LYS A 70 -8.49 -6.87 -3.50
C LYS A 70 -7.51 -8.01 -3.20
N ALA A 71 -7.01 -8.71 -4.21
CA ALA A 71 -6.00 -9.76 -4.03
C ALA A 71 -4.68 -9.21 -3.46
N ALA A 72 -4.28 -8.00 -3.84
CA ALA A 72 -3.11 -7.33 -3.27
C ALA A 72 -3.34 -6.98 -1.78
N GLU A 73 -4.51 -6.46 -1.42
CA GLU A 73 -4.87 -6.15 -0.03
C GLU A 73 -4.90 -7.43 0.83
N ASP A 74 -5.56 -8.47 0.35
CA ASP A 74 -5.63 -9.78 1.02
C ASP A 74 -4.23 -10.42 1.17
N ALA A 75 -3.28 -10.14 0.25
CA ALA A 75 -1.89 -10.58 0.35
C ALA A 75 -1.05 -9.74 1.33
N ALA A 76 -1.32 -8.43 1.39
CA ALA A 76 -0.69 -7.53 2.35
C ALA A 76 -1.02 -7.94 3.80
N GLU A 77 -2.25 -8.36 4.06
CA GLU A 77 -2.66 -8.92 5.35
C GLU A 77 -1.89 -10.19 5.73
N LYS A 78 -1.45 -10.97 4.73
CA LYS A 78 -0.64 -12.19 4.92
C LYS A 78 0.86 -11.91 4.96
N GLY A 79 1.29 -10.66 4.73
CA GLY A 79 2.71 -10.31 4.61
C GLY A 79 3.38 -10.78 3.31
N ASP A 80 2.61 -11.21 2.31
CA ASP A 80 3.11 -11.71 1.04
C ASP A 80 3.46 -10.54 0.09
N SER A 81 4.70 -10.08 0.19
CA SER A 81 5.18 -8.92 -0.57
C SER A 81 5.19 -9.17 -2.09
N ASP A 82 5.49 -10.39 -2.52
CA ASP A 82 5.59 -10.73 -3.95
C ASP A 82 4.20 -10.70 -4.61
N THR A 83 3.21 -11.28 -3.94
CA THR A 83 1.82 -11.23 -4.42
C THR A 83 1.28 -9.80 -4.39
N VAL A 84 1.59 -9.00 -3.35
CA VAL A 84 1.22 -7.58 -3.32
C VAL A 84 1.76 -6.86 -4.55
N ILE A 85 3.07 -6.94 -4.81
CA ILE A 85 3.69 -6.23 -5.93
C ILE A 85 3.07 -6.68 -7.26
N LYS A 86 2.90 -8.00 -7.45
CA LYS A 86 2.33 -8.56 -8.68
C LYS A 86 0.90 -8.08 -8.92
N GLN A 87 0.05 -8.18 -7.90
CA GLN A 87 -1.38 -7.84 -8.02
C GLN A 87 -1.60 -6.34 -8.10
N SER A 88 -0.83 -5.53 -7.37
CA SER A 88 -0.86 -4.08 -7.49
C SER A 88 -0.47 -3.60 -8.90
N LYS A 89 0.60 -4.16 -9.49
CA LYS A 89 1.00 -3.85 -10.88
C LYS A 89 -0.10 -4.23 -11.88
N LEU A 90 -0.74 -5.39 -11.69
CA LEU A 90 -1.86 -5.83 -12.54
C LEU A 90 -3.08 -4.90 -12.43
N ALA A 91 -3.43 -4.48 -11.21
CA ALA A 91 -4.52 -3.54 -10.97
C ALA A 91 -4.26 -2.21 -11.70
N SER A 92 -3.07 -1.63 -11.54
CA SER A 92 -2.66 -0.40 -12.23
C SER A 92 -2.66 -0.54 -13.76
N ASP A 93 -2.20 -1.66 -14.31
CA ASP A 93 -2.24 -1.91 -15.76
C ASP A 93 -3.67 -1.96 -16.29
N HIS A 94 -4.57 -2.66 -15.61
CA HIS A 94 -5.97 -2.73 -16.00
C HIS A 94 -6.70 -1.40 -15.83
N VAL A 95 -6.34 -0.59 -14.83
CA VAL A 95 -6.82 0.79 -14.71
C VAL A 95 -6.41 1.61 -15.94
N LYS A 96 -5.14 1.56 -16.34
CA LYS A 96 -4.65 2.29 -17.53
C LYS A 96 -5.42 1.91 -18.78
N LYS A 97 -5.70 0.61 -18.97
CA LYS A 97 -6.51 0.12 -20.09
C LYS A 97 -7.95 0.59 -20.03
N GLY A 98 -8.59 0.55 -18.86
CA GLY A 98 -9.96 1.04 -18.67
C GLY A 98 -10.08 2.54 -18.92
N LEU A 99 -9.09 3.33 -18.49
CA LEU A 99 -9.01 4.76 -18.79
C LEU A 99 -8.83 5.02 -20.28
N ALA A 100 -7.91 4.32 -20.95
CA ALA A 100 -7.69 4.48 -22.38
C ALA A 100 -8.92 4.12 -23.22
N GLN A 101 -9.77 3.20 -22.74
CA GLN A 101 -11.02 2.86 -23.43
C GLN A 101 -11.99 4.05 -23.53
N LEU A 102 -11.93 5.02 -22.61
CA LEU A 102 -12.78 6.22 -22.69
C LEU A 102 -12.46 7.07 -23.93
N ASP A 103 -11.25 6.96 -24.47
CA ASP A 103 -10.78 7.72 -25.63
C ASP A 103 -11.01 6.96 -26.96
N TYR A 104 -11.64 5.79 -26.93
CA TYR A 104 -11.89 5.02 -28.15
C TYR A 104 -13.03 5.63 -28.97
N PRO A 105 -12.92 5.65 -30.31
CA PRO A 105 -13.97 6.17 -31.17
C PRO A 105 -15.23 5.31 -31.05
N LEU A 106 -16.39 5.97 -30.91
CA LEU A 106 -17.68 5.30 -30.93
C LEU A 106 -17.96 4.81 -32.36
N LEU A 107 -17.96 3.50 -32.55
CA LEU A 107 -18.41 2.89 -33.79
C LEU A 107 -19.94 2.87 -33.80
N LYS A 108 -20.56 3.50 -34.81
CA LYS A 108 -21.97 3.29 -35.08
C LYS A 108 -22.16 1.91 -35.72
N VAL A 109 -23.11 1.14 -35.19
CA VAL A 109 -23.56 -0.12 -35.80
C VAL A 109 -24.95 0.13 -36.38
N GLY A 110 -25.04 0.18 -37.71
CA GLY A 110 -26.28 0.49 -38.44
C GLY A 110 -26.64 1.99 -38.45
N ASP A 111 -27.52 2.35 -39.39
CA ASP A 111 -28.17 3.67 -39.48
C ASP A 111 -29.36 3.79 -38.51
#